data_AF-A0A0R2BQM5-F1
#
_entry.id   AF-A0A0R2BQM5-F1
#
_cell.length_a   1.000
_cell.length_b   1.000
_cell.length_c   1.000
_cell.angle_alpha   90.00
_cell.angle_beta   90.00
_cell.angle_gamma   90.00
#
_symmetry.space_group_name_H-M   'P 1'
#
loop_
_entity.id
_entity.type
_entity.pdbx_description
1 polymer ?
#
loop_
_entity_poly.entity_id
_entity_poly.type
_entity_poly.pdbx_seq_one_letter_code
_entity_poly.pdbx_strand_id
1 'polypeptide(L)'
;MEPVLEGGYTQLQPSGYTLTVGGISYSLDFNHNSSVSLNDGETKMISLGIYDSKTGSYVTLNGQAAVTKEKITQSLGDGSTIEGWADVVECAVPFSDLKGVSNTSGQIITLENTNLWTGKLETSGGTTHPVVLAGLGLGTALFGLWKLKKRKYNFSRGSK
;
A
#
# COMPACT_ATOMS: atom_id res chain seq x y z
N MET A 1 20.44 4.34 -23.32
CA MET A 1 19.17 3.58 -23.36
C MET A 1 18.68 3.55 -21.93
N GLU A 2 17.59 4.26 -21.64
CA GLU A 2 16.91 4.14 -20.35
C GLU A 2 16.04 2.89 -20.42
N PRO A 3 16.24 1.91 -19.53
CA PRO A 3 15.41 0.73 -19.51
C PRO A 3 13.98 1.09 -19.07
N VAL A 4 13.00 0.69 -19.89
CA VAL A 4 11.57 0.91 -19.68
C VAL A 4 10.95 -0.41 -19.26
N LEU A 5 10.22 -0.42 -18.15
CA LEU A 5 9.46 -1.60 -17.71
C LEU A 5 8.48 -2.03 -18.80
N GLU A 6 8.40 -3.32 -19.08
CA GLU A 6 7.60 -3.82 -20.19
C GLU A 6 6.12 -3.86 -19.80
N GLY A 7 5.30 -3.11 -20.55
CA GLY A 7 3.84 -3.21 -20.52
C GLY A 7 3.11 -2.63 -19.30
N GLY A 8 3.81 -1.93 -18.39
CA GLY A 8 3.25 -1.43 -17.12
C GLY A 8 3.31 0.09 -16.94
N TYR A 9 2.45 0.60 -16.05
CA TYR A 9 2.56 1.99 -15.57
C TYR A 9 3.77 2.12 -14.63
N THR A 10 4.65 3.07 -14.93
CA THR A 10 5.84 3.39 -14.10
C THR A 10 5.58 4.54 -13.13
N GLN A 11 4.38 5.11 -13.16
CA GLN A 11 3.92 6.20 -12.32
C GLN A 11 2.79 5.73 -11.42
N LEU A 12 2.66 6.39 -10.26
CA LEU A 12 1.55 6.15 -9.33
C LEU A 12 0.22 6.23 -10.08
N GLN A 13 -0.51 5.12 -10.09
CA GLN A 13 -1.95 5.16 -10.35
C GLN A 13 -2.61 5.60 -9.05
N PRO A 14 -3.35 6.72 -9.01
CA PRO A 14 -3.89 7.21 -7.75
C PRO A 14 -5.22 6.56 -7.37
N SER A 15 -5.78 5.69 -8.23
CA SER A 15 -7.08 5.05 -8.03
C SER A 15 -7.16 3.66 -8.68
N GLY A 16 -8.29 2.98 -8.49
CA GLY A 16 -8.54 1.64 -9.04
C GLY A 16 -8.12 0.49 -8.14
N TYR A 17 -7.82 0.76 -6.87
CA TYR A 17 -7.40 -0.24 -5.90
C TYR A 17 -8.60 -0.79 -5.14
N THR A 18 -8.68 -2.11 -5.04
CA THR A 18 -9.65 -2.81 -4.20
C THR A 18 -8.90 -3.55 -3.09
N LEU A 19 -9.19 -3.17 -1.85
CA LEU A 19 -8.77 -3.88 -0.65
C LEU A 19 -9.91 -4.78 -0.19
N THR A 20 -9.70 -6.09 -0.11
CA THR A 20 -10.65 -7.01 0.50
C THR A 20 -10.09 -7.52 1.83
N VAL A 21 -10.87 -7.38 2.90
CA VAL A 21 -10.53 -7.89 4.23
C VAL A 21 -11.71 -8.70 4.77
N GLY A 22 -11.49 -9.99 5.03
CA GLY A 22 -12.55 -10.86 5.55
C GLY A 22 -13.79 -10.95 4.65
N GLY A 23 -13.59 -10.82 3.32
CA GLY A 23 -14.68 -10.81 2.33
C GLY A 23 -15.41 -9.48 2.17
N ILE A 24 -14.98 -8.41 2.84
CA ILE A 24 -15.50 -7.05 2.64
C ILE A 24 -14.53 -6.26 1.77
N SER A 25 -15.04 -5.66 0.69
CA SER A 25 -14.25 -4.86 -0.24
C SER A 25 -14.36 -3.37 0.04
N TYR A 26 -13.22 -2.69 -0.03
CA TYR A 26 -13.05 -1.25 0.08
C TYR A 26 -12.32 -0.74 -1.15
N SER A 27 -12.74 0.41 -1.67
CA SER A 27 -11.97 1.11 -2.69
C SER A 27 -10.94 2.02 -2.03
N LEU A 28 -9.69 1.95 -2.48
CA LEU A 28 -8.64 2.86 -2.03
C LEU A 28 -8.31 3.87 -3.13
N ASP A 29 -8.10 5.12 -2.71
CA ASP A 29 -7.48 6.15 -3.52
C ASP A 29 -6.27 6.74 -2.80
N PHE A 30 -5.33 7.24 -3.58
CA PHE A 30 -4.08 7.81 -3.13
C PHE A 30 -4.04 9.27 -3.52
N ASN A 31 -3.66 10.12 -2.57
CA ASN A 31 -3.47 11.55 -2.78
C ASN A 31 -4.69 12.23 -3.42
N HIS A 32 -5.91 11.90 -2.96
CA HIS A 32 -7.16 12.44 -3.50
C HIS A 32 -7.30 12.23 -5.02
N ASN A 33 -7.05 11.00 -5.48
CA ASN A 33 -7.06 10.65 -6.90
C ASN A 33 -6.07 11.47 -7.77
N SER A 34 -5.01 12.03 -7.18
CA SER A 34 -4.03 12.88 -7.88
C SER A 34 -2.64 12.26 -7.91
N SER A 35 -1.95 12.38 -9.04
CA SER A 35 -0.57 11.94 -9.18
C SER A 35 0.41 12.74 -8.31
N VAL A 36 1.60 12.19 -8.10
CA VAL A 36 2.73 12.89 -7.48
C VAL A 36 3.89 12.97 -8.47
N SER A 37 4.70 14.01 -8.33
CA SER A 37 6.00 14.11 -9.01
C SER A 37 7.08 13.91 -7.96
N LEU A 38 8.04 13.04 -8.28
CA LEU A 38 9.12 12.60 -7.42
C LEU A 38 10.42 12.60 -8.23
N ASN A 39 11.51 13.03 -7.61
CA ASN A 39 12.85 12.78 -8.11
C ASN A 39 13.27 11.33 -7.84
N ASP A 40 14.25 10.82 -8.56
CA ASP A 40 14.83 9.50 -8.36
C ASP A 40 15.29 9.30 -6.91
N GLY A 41 14.78 8.24 -6.24
CA GLY A 41 15.03 7.93 -4.84
C GLY A 41 14.21 8.75 -3.83
N GLU A 42 13.37 9.68 -4.28
CA GLU A 42 12.53 10.49 -3.40
C GLU A 42 11.34 9.69 -2.88
N THR A 43 11.07 9.82 -1.58
CA THR A 43 9.86 9.32 -0.93
C THR A 43 8.97 10.49 -0.51
N LYS A 44 7.70 10.44 -0.89
CA LYS A 44 6.68 11.41 -0.47
C LYS A 44 5.55 10.74 0.28
N MET A 45 5.23 11.29 1.45
CA MET A 45 4.04 10.94 2.20
C MET A 45 2.81 11.55 1.52
N ILE A 46 1.77 10.73 1.34
CA ILE A 46 0.51 11.14 0.71
C ILE A 46 -0.70 10.74 1.57
N SER A 47 -1.88 11.25 1.21
CA SER A 47 -3.13 10.82 1.81
C SER A 47 -3.58 9.48 1.24
N LEU A 48 -4.29 8.71 2.07
CA LEU A 48 -4.97 7.48 1.72
C LEU A 48 -6.47 7.69 1.93
N GLY A 49 -7.25 7.57 0.86
CA GLY A 49 -8.70 7.49 0.93
C GLY A 49 -9.17 6.04 1.03
N ILE A 50 -10.19 5.80 1.84
CA ILE A 50 -10.85 4.50 1.99
C ILE A 50 -12.34 4.72 1.81
N TYR A 51 -12.92 4.10 0.79
CA TYR A 51 -14.35 4.12 0.51
C TYR A 51 -14.98 2.75 0.75
N ASP A 52 -16.06 2.72 1.52
CA ASP A 52 -16.92 1.56 1.71
C ASP A 52 -18.23 1.76 0.93
N SER A 53 -18.38 1.03 -0.18
CA SER A 53 -19.57 1.13 -1.04
C SER A 53 -20.83 0.56 -0.41
N LYS A 54 -20.72 -0.31 0.62
CA LYS A 54 -21.90 -0.86 1.31
C LYS A 54 -22.53 0.16 2.25
N THR A 55 -21.71 0.97 2.92
CA THR A 55 -22.18 1.98 3.88
C THR A 55 -22.21 3.39 3.31
N GLY A 56 -21.56 3.63 2.16
CA GLY A 56 -21.36 4.96 1.59
C GLY A 56 -20.32 5.81 2.35
N SER A 57 -19.58 5.21 3.29
CA SER A 57 -18.62 5.92 4.13
C SER A 57 -17.32 6.18 3.36
N TYR A 58 -16.75 7.37 3.57
CA TYR A 58 -15.42 7.73 3.06
C TYR A 58 -14.56 8.29 4.20
N VAL A 59 -13.32 7.85 4.31
CA VAL A 59 -12.35 8.38 5.25
C VAL A 59 -11.04 8.70 4.55
N THR A 60 -10.47 9.85 4.90
CA THR A 60 -9.13 10.26 4.45
C THR A 60 -8.16 10.14 5.62
N LEU A 61 -7.06 9.42 5.40
CA LEU A 61 -5.99 9.25 6.37
C LEU A 61 -4.71 9.88 5.84
N ASN A 62 -4.25 10.95 6.50
CA ASN A 62 -3.02 11.63 6.14
C ASN A 62 -1.79 10.88 6.67
N GLY A 63 -0.77 10.74 5.81
CA GLY A 63 0.50 10.10 6.18
C GLY A 63 0.39 8.59 6.44
N GLN A 64 -0.63 7.95 5.87
CA GLN A 64 -0.82 6.50 5.90
C GLN A 64 -0.41 5.81 4.58
N ALA A 65 0.02 6.59 3.60
CA ALA A 65 0.60 6.08 2.38
C ALA A 65 1.87 6.86 2.05
N ALA A 66 2.81 6.17 1.42
CA ALA A 66 4.04 6.73 0.90
C ALA A 66 4.23 6.24 -0.53
N VAL A 67 4.80 7.10 -1.36
CA VAL A 67 5.21 6.77 -2.71
C VAL A 67 6.69 7.05 -2.82
N THR A 68 7.45 6.07 -3.29
CA THR A 68 8.89 6.18 -3.51
C THR A 68 9.18 5.98 -4.98
N LYS A 69 9.97 6.87 -5.59
CA LYS A 69 10.53 6.67 -6.92
C LYS A 69 11.76 5.79 -6.77
N GLU A 70 11.66 4.51 -7.10
CA GLU A 70 12.78 3.57 -6.95
C GLU A 70 13.03 2.75 -8.19
N LYS A 71 14.24 2.20 -8.28
CA LYS A 71 14.65 1.33 -9.36
C LYS A 71 14.16 -0.08 -9.05
N ILE A 72 13.28 -0.62 -9.86
CA ILE A 72 12.74 -1.97 -9.71
C ILE A 72 13.25 -2.89 -10.80
N THR A 73 13.42 -4.16 -10.48
CA THR A 73 13.75 -5.21 -11.46
C THR A 73 12.50 -6.03 -11.75
N GLN A 74 12.08 -6.03 -13.01
CA GLN A 74 11.00 -6.85 -13.55
C GLN A 74 11.59 -8.09 -14.22
N SER A 75 11.20 -9.28 -13.77
CA SER A 75 11.48 -10.52 -14.49
C SER A 75 10.48 -10.71 -15.61
N LEU A 76 10.97 -11.06 -16.80
CA LEU A 76 10.16 -11.38 -17.97
C LEU A 76 9.87 -12.88 -18.04
N GLY A 77 8.85 -13.24 -18.82
CA GLY A 77 8.42 -14.63 -18.99
C GLY A 77 9.44 -15.54 -19.69
N ASP A 78 10.46 -14.96 -20.32
CA ASP A 78 11.58 -15.67 -20.95
C ASP A 78 12.79 -15.86 -20.00
N GLY A 79 12.66 -15.44 -18.74
CA GLY A 79 13.72 -15.54 -17.73
C GLY A 79 14.74 -14.39 -17.76
N SER A 80 14.61 -13.43 -18.68
CA SER A 80 15.39 -12.20 -18.65
C SER A 80 14.85 -11.22 -17.61
N THR A 81 15.61 -10.16 -17.32
CA THR A 81 15.19 -9.11 -16.38
C THR A 81 15.41 -7.73 -17.01
N ILE A 82 14.48 -6.81 -16.73
CA ILE A 82 14.59 -5.40 -17.07
C ILE A 82 14.55 -4.61 -15.76
N GLU A 83 15.45 -3.66 -15.63
CA GLU A 83 15.53 -2.79 -14.45
C GLU A 83 15.05 -1.39 -14.84
N GLY A 84 14.14 -0.73 -14.13
CA GLY A 84 13.67 0.60 -14.50
C GLY A 84 13.18 1.40 -13.31
N TRP A 85 13.10 2.72 -13.44
CA TRP A 85 12.52 3.57 -12.40
C TRP A 85 10.99 3.49 -12.41
N ALA A 86 10.40 3.25 -11.24
CA ALA A 86 8.96 3.25 -11.04
C ALA A 86 8.57 3.87 -9.70
N ASP A 87 7.34 4.34 -9.65
CA ASP A 87 6.70 4.74 -8.40
C ASP A 87 6.19 3.49 -7.67
N VAL A 88 6.71 3.24 -6.47
CA VAL A 88 6.27 2.16 -5.59
C VAL A 88 5.43 2.76 -4.48
N VAL A 89 4.21 2.24 -4.31
CA VAL A 89 3.27 2.70 -3.27
C VAL A 89 3.22 1.71 -2.13
N GLU A 90 3.37 2.22 -0.92
CA GLU A 90 3.16 1.47 0.32
C GLU A 90 2.12 2.18 1.18
N CYS A 91 1.21 1.43 1.80
CA CYS A 91 0.19 2.00 2.66
C CYS A 91 -0.11 1.14 3.89
N ALA A 92 -0.65 1.82 4.89
CA ALA A 92 -1.00 1.30 6.20
C ALA A 92 -2.47 1.61 6.50
N VAL A 93 -3.33 0.60 6.46
CA VAL A 93 -4.77 0.73 6.66
C VAL A 93 -5.12 0.28 8.08
N PRO A 94 -5.53 1.17 8.99
CA PRO A 94 -5.96 0.78 10.32
C PRO A 94 -7.28 0.01 10.27
N PHE A 95 -7.40 -1.10 10.99
CA PHE A 95 -8.66 -1.87 11.02
C PHE A 95 -9.81 -1.07 11.64
N SER A 96 -9.54 -0.09 12.50
CA SER A 96 -10.57 0.80 13.07
C SER A 96 -11.32 1.61 12.02
N ASP A 97 -10.68 1.84 10.88
CA ASP A 97 -11.22 2.59 9.75
C ASP A 97 -11.92 1.68 8.74
N LEU A 98 -11.82 0.35 8.92
CA LEU A 98 -12.51 -0.67 8.12
C LEU A 98 -13.82 -1.10 8.80
N LYS A 99 -14.93 -0.51 8.37
CA LYS A 99 -16.25 -0.84 8.93
C LYS A 99 -16.71 -2.23 8.54
N GLY A 100 -17.17 -3.01 9.51
CA GLY A 100 -17.69 -4.37 9.28
C GLY A 100 -16.64 -5.48 9.36
N VAL A 101 -15.35 -5.13 9.50
CA VAL A 101 -14.28 -6.11 9.73
C VAL A 101 -14.06 -6.26 11.24
N SER A 102 -13.93 -7.49 11.70
CA SER A 102 -13.47 -7.75 13.08
C SER A 102 -11.94 -7.74 13.13
N ASN A 103 -11.32 -7.37 14.25
CA ASN A 103 -9.85 -7.47 14.43
C ASN A 103 -9.36 -8.93 14.57
N THR A 104 -10.14 -9.90 14.11
CA THR A 104 -9.90 -11.32 14.37
C THR A 104 -8.81 -11.85 13.44
N SER A 105 -7.85 -12.56 14.02
CA SER A 105 -6.77 -13.25 13.31
C SER A 105 -7.31 -14.24 12.28
N GLY A 106 -6.62 -14.38 11.15
CA GLY A 106 -6.91 -15.40 10.14
C GLY A 106 -7.78 -14.96 8.96
N GLN A 107 -8.02 -13.66 8.82
CA GLN A 107 -8.68 -13.12 7.63
C GLN A 107 -7.73 -13.09 6.43
N ILE A 108 -8.28 -13.45 5.27
CA ILE A 108 -7.63 -13.24 3.98
C ILE A 108 -7.71 -11.74 3.68
N ILE A 109 -6.55 -11.15 3.41
CA ILE A 109 -6.39 -9.77 3.01
C ILE A 109 -5.87 -9.76 1.58
N THR A 110 -6.61 -9.15 0.66
CA THR A 110 -6.16 -8.97 -0.72
C THR A 110 -6.13 -7.50 -1.10
N LEU A 111 -5.06 -7.07 -1.76
CA LEU A 111 -5.01 -5.79 -2.47
C LEU A 111 -4.83 -6.07 -3.97
N GLU A 112 -5.68 -5.47 -4.79
CA GLU A 112 -5.61 -5.57 -6.24
C GLU A 112 -5.77 -4.20 -6.90
N ASN A 113 -5.09 -4.01 -8.02
CA ASN A 113 -5.36 -2.92 -8.95
C ASN A 113 -5.23 -3.47 -10.37
N THR A 114 -6.36 -3.78 -10.98
CA THR A 114 -6.43 -4.45 -12.30
C THR A 114 -5.92 -3.58 -13.44
N ASN A 115 -5.75 -2.27 -13.23
CA ASN A 115 -5.15 -1.37 -14.22
C ASN A 115 -3.62 -1.49 -14.25
N LEU A 116 -3.01 -1.87 -13.12
CA LEU A 116 -1.56 -2.03 -12.99
C LEU A 116 -1.12 -3.45 -13.32
N TRP A 117 -1.87 -4.44 -12.85
CA TRP A 117 -1.55 -5.85 -12.99
C TRP A 117 -2.78 -6.70 -12.70
N THR A 118 -2.88 -7.88 -13.33
CA THR A 118 -3.97 -8.84 -13.09
C THR A 118 -3.78 -9.71 -11.85
N GLY A 119 -2.67 -9.53 -11.11
CA GLY A 119 -2.38 -10.27 -9.89
C GLY A 119 -2.98 -9.63 -8.63
N LYS A 120 -3.08 -10.47 -7.58
CA LYS A 120 -3.54 -10.06 -6.25
C LYS A 120 -2.41 -10.26 -5.25
N LEU A 121 -2.17 -9.27 -4.40
CA LEU A 121 -1.33 -9.47 -3.22
C LEU A 121 -2.21 -10.10 -2.14
N GLU A 122 -2.00 -11.38 -1.84
CA GLU A 122 -2.71 -12.09 -0.77
C GLU A 122 -1.83 -12.27 0.47
N THR A 123 -2.35 -11.93 1.64
CA THR A 123 -1.71 -12.25 2.92
C THR A 123 -2.75 -12.74 3.92
N SER A 124 -2.36 -13.69 4.78
CA SER A 124 -3.20 -14.15 5.88
C SER A 124 -2.83 -13.41 7.16
N GLY A 125 -3.80 -12.71 7.74
CA GLY A 125 -3.63 -11.83 8.92
C GLY A 125 -3.43 -12.58 10.23
N GLY A 126 -2.55 -13.59 10.29
CA GLY A 126 -2.33 -14.39 11.49
C GLY A 126 -1.81 -13.58 12.69
N THR A 127 -1.11 -12.47 12.44
CA THR A 127 -0.56 -11.57 13.47
C THR A 127 -0.38 -10.13 12.98
N THR A 128 -1.16 -9.70 11.98
CA THR A 128 -1.22 -8.27 11.66
C THR A 128 -1.74 -7.57 12.92
N HIS A 129 -0.91 -6.72 13.52
CA HIS A 129 -1.29 -5.70 14.51
C HIS A 129 -2.55 -4.94 14.01
N PRO A 130 -3.17 -3.99 14.75
CA PRO A 130 -4.41 -3.30 14.29
C PRO A 130 -4.26 -2.43 13.02
N VAL A 131 -3.29 -2.72 12.16
CA VAL A 131 -2.97 -2.10 10.88
C VAL A 131 -2.64 -3.17 9.84
N VAL A 132 -3.28 -3.09 8.67
CA VAL A 132 -2.90 -3.82 7.45
C VAL A 132 -1.80 -3.06 6.74
N LEU A 133 -0.73 -3.76 6.35
CA LEU A 133 0.34 -3.21 5.53
C LEU A 133 0.23 -3.83 4.14
N ALA A 134 0.14 -2.99 3.11
CA ALA A 134 0.09 -3.42 1.74
C ALA A 134 0.96 -2.50 0.88
N GLY A 135 1.54 -3.03 -0.18
CA GLY A 135 2.33 -2.26 -1.14
C GLY A 135 2.28 -2.90 -2.51
N LEU A 136 2.35 -2.08 -3.56
CA LEU A 136 2.47 -2.51 -4.94
C LEU A 136 3.78 -1.96 -5.51
N GLY A 137 4.64 -2.91 -5.89
CA GLY A 137 6.03 -2.75 -6.28
C GLY A 137 6.72 -4.09 -5.98
N LEU A 138 7.41 -4.69 -6.94
CA LEU A 138 8.07 -5.98 -6.76
C LEU A 138 9.18 -5.88 -5.70
N GLY A 139 8.83 -6.07 -4.42
CA GLY A 139 9.79 -6.31 -3.34
C GLY A 139 9.60 -5.47 -2.08
N THR A 140 8.97 -6.08 -1.07
CA THR A 140 9.06 -5.80 0.38
C THR A 140 8.30 -4.59 0.95
N ALA A 141 7.43 -4.87 1.93
CA ALA A 141 6.78 -3.90 2.80
C ALA A 141 7.80 -3.32 3.81
N LEU A 142 8.47 -2.23 3.47
CA LEU A 142 9.40 -1.50 4.34
C LEU A 142 8.66 -0.51 5.26
N PHE A 143 7.49 -0.02 4.85
CA PHE A 143 6.74 0.99 5.62
C PHE A 143 6.35 0.53 7.03
N GLY A 144 6.02 -0.75 7.18
CA GLY A 144 5.66 -1.35 8.46
C GLY A 144 6.73 -1.14 9.53
N LEU A 145 8.00 -1.31 9.16
CA LEU A 145 9.12 -1.19 10.08
C LEU A 145 9.38 0.28 10.47
N TRP A 146 9.17 1.23 9.56
CA TRP A 146 9.43 2.64 9.84
C TRP A 146 8.42 3.24 10.83
N LYS A 147 7.13 2.91 10.68
CA LYS A 147 6.09 3.36 11.62
C LYS A 147 6.13 2.61 12.96
N LEU A 148 6.48 1.31 12.96
CA LEU A 148 6.69 0.54 14.19
C LEU A 148 7.90 1.04 14.99
N LYS A 149 8.99 1.49 14.33
CA LYS A 149 10.12 2.13 15.01
C LYS A 149 9.73 3.46 15.66
N LYS A 150 8.93 4.31 15.00
CA LYS A 150 8.46 5.59 15.59
C LYS A 150 7.52 5.38 16.78
N ARG A 151 6.77 4.28 16.85
CA ARG A 151 5.85 4.00 17.97
C ARG A 151 6.53 3.40 19.22
N LYS A 152 7.83 3.08 19.17
CA LYS A 152 8.59 2.48 20.29
C LYS A 152 9.34 3.49 21.18
N TYR A 153 9.17 4.79 20.97
CA TYR A 153 9.68 5.85 21.86
C TYR A 153 8.52 6.74 22.29
N ASN A 154 7.77 6.31 23.30
CA ASN A 154 6.98 7.15 24.23
C ASN A 154 6.25 6.25 25.26
N PHE A 155 6.95 5.31 25.90
CA PHE A 155 6.51 4.84 27.21
C PHE A 155 7.20 5.71 28.25
N SER A 156 6.50 6.78 28.62
CA SER A 156 6.79 7.57 29.81
C SER A 156 6.96 6.63 31.01
N ARG A 157 8.18 6.55 31.54
CA ARG A 157 8.40 6.10 32.91
C ARG A 157 8.00 7.26 33.83
N GLY A 158 6.70 7.38 34.08
CA GLY A 158 6.16 8.00 35.27
C GLY A 158 5.85 6.93 36.33
N SER A 159 6.02 7.28 37.61
CA SER A 159 5.93 6.47 38.85
C SER A 159 7.31 5.97 39.31
N LYS A 160 7.86 6.39 40.46
CA LYS A 160 7.38 7.09 41.65
C LYS A 160 8.58 7.81 42.30
#